data_AF-A0A948YES4-F1
#
_entry.id   AF-A0A948YES4-F1
#
_cell.length_a   1.000
_cell.length_b   1.000
_cell.length_c   1.000
_cell.angle_alpha   90.00
_cell.angle_beta   90.00
_cell.angle_gamma   90.00
#
_symmetry.space_group_name_H-M   'P 1'
#
loop_
_entity.id
_entity.type
_entity.pdbx_description
1 polymer ?
#
loop_
_entity_poly.entity_id
_entity_poly.type
_entity_poly.pdbx_seq_one_letter_code
_entity_poly.pdbx_strand_id
1 'polypeptide(L)'
;MKKFFEFIGRWTTFILKRTGEVVILFFRTLTWMVRPPLDLKNIINQLVEIGIRSFPVVSLVALCIGMVSALQGGHAAKYVQTMGIVAGGVALGIVRELGPVLTALMLAGRVGAGITAELG
;
A
#
# COMPACT_ATOMS: atom_id res chain seq x y z
N MET A 1 11.81 -35.95 -22.37
CA MET A 1 12.76 -34.84 -22.14
C MET A 1 12.46 -33.58 -22.99
N LYS A 2 12.25 -33.67 -24.31
CA LYS A 2 11.96 -32.47 -25.16
C LYS A 2 10.73 -31.64 -24.73
N LYS A 3 9.62 -32.30 -24.37
CA LYS A 3 8.39 -31.62 -23.88
C LYS A 3 8.59 -30.79 -22.59
N PHE A 4 9.52 -31.19 -21.73
CA PHE A 4 9.82 -30.48 -20.48
C PHE A 4 10.57 -29.17 -20.75
N PHE A 5 11.57 -29.22 -21.64
CA PHE A 5 12.28 -28.01 -22.09
C PHE A 5 11.37 -27.04 -22.87
N GLU A 6 10.47 -27.54 -23.71
CA GLU A 6 9.49 -26.70 -24.41
C GLU A 6 8.46 -26.05 -23.48
N PHE A 7 8.09 -26.72 -22.38
CA PHE A 7 7.19 -26.17 -21.37
C PHE A 7 7.86 -25.02 -20.61
N ILE A 8 9.10 -25.23 -20.16
CA ILE A 8 9.89 -24.18 -19.49
C ILE A 8 10.13 -23.01 -20.44
N GLY A 9 10.53 -23.27 -21.69
CA GLY A 9 10.75 -22.21 -22.68
C GLY A 9 9.50 -21.37 -22.95
N ARG A 10 8.32 -22.00 -23.07
CA ARG A 10 7.04 -21.27 -23.19
C ARG A 10 6.71 -20.44 -21.97
N TRP A 11 6.91 -20.98 -20.77
CA TRP A 11 6.66 -20.25 -19.52
C TRP A 11 7.59 -19.04 -19.35
N THR A 12 8.88 -19.23 -19.61
CA THR A 12 9.87 -18.15 -19.51
C THR A 12 9.57 -17.03 -20.50
N THR A 13 9.30 -17.37 -21.78
CA THR A 13 8.96 -16.38 -22.80
C THR A 13 7.63 -15.67 -22.51
N PHE A 14 6.64 -16.38 -21.95
CA PHE A 14 5.37 -15.80 -21.53
C PHE A 14 5.56 -14.77 -20.41
N ILE A 15 6.29 -15.12 -19.35
CA ILE A 15 6.57 -14.20 -18.23
C ILE A 15 7.35 -12.99 -18.73
N LEU A 16 8.43 -13.21 -19.51
CA LEU A 16 9.25 -12.11 -20.02
C LEU A 16 8.43 -11.14 -20.87
N LYS A 17 7.56 -11.66 -21.75
CA LYS A 17 6.71 -10.83 -22.61
C LYS A 17 5.70 -10.03 -21.79
N ARG A 18 5.02 -10.67 -20.83
CA ARG A 18 4.02 -9.99 -19.97
C ARG A 18 4.65 -8.92 -19.10
N THR A 19 5.78 -9.22 -18.46
CA THR A 19 6.51 -8.22 -17.67
C THR A 19 6.98 -7.07 -18.56
N GLY A 20 7.50 -7.37 -19.76
CA GLY A 20 7.91 -6.34 -20.72
C GLY A 20 6.76 -5.41 -21.13
N GLU A 21 5.58 -5.95 -21.42
CA GLU A 21 4.37 -5.17 -21.73
C GLU A 21 3.98 -4.22 -20.58
N VAL A 22 3.97 -4.74 -19.33
CA VAL A 22 3.65 -3.94 -18.13
C VAL A 22 4.68 -2.84 -17.89
N VAL A 23 5.98 -3.14 -18.05
CA VAL A 23 7.06 -2.16 -17.88
C VAL A 23 6.96 -1.04 -18.91
N ILE A 24 6.70 -1.38 -20.18
CA ILE A 24 6.51 -0.37 -21.25
C ILE A 24 5.28 0.48 -20.97
N LEU A 25 4.17 -0.12 -20.52
CA LEU A 25 2.97 0.62 -20.14
C LEU A 25 3.26 1.59 -18.99
N PHE A 26 3.96 1.14 -17.95
CA PHE A 26 4.34 1.96 -16.81
C PHE A 26 5.15 3.19 -17.22
N PHE A 27 6.20 3.02 -18.03
CA PHE A 27 7.01 4.14 -18.51
C PHE A 27 6.23 5.07 -19.44
N ARG A 28 5.35 4.55 -20.29
CA ARG A 28 4.44 5.38 -21.09
C ARG A 28 3.56 6.23 -20.19
N THR A 29 2.89 5.64 -19.20
CA THR A 29 2.02 6.36 -18.27
C THR A 29 2.77 7.46 -17.51
N LEU A 30 3.99 7.20 -17.05
CA LEU A 30 4.86 8.21 -16.46
C LEU A 30 5.12 9.40 -17.40
N THR A 31 5.41 9.15 -18.67
CA THR A 31 5.63 10.24 -19.64
C THR A 31 4.36 11.05 -19.93
N TRP A 32 3.18 10.41 -19.90
CA TRP A 32 1.89 11.10 -20.11
C TRP A 32 1.44 11.89 -18.89
N MET A 33 1.87 11.52 -17.68
CA MET A 33 1.54 12.21 -16.44
C MET A 33 2.05 13.67 -16.41
N VAL A 34 3.18 13.96 -17.07
CA VAL A 34 3.83 15.28 -17.03
C VAL A 34 3.57 16.11 -18.29
N ARG A 35 2.85 15.56 -19.29
CA ARG A 35 2.58 16.26 -20.54
C ARG A 35 1.34 17.15 -20.39
N PRO A 36 1.42 18.46 -20.72
CA PRO A 36 0.25 19.32 -20.78
C PRO A 36 -0.66 18.94 -21.97
N PRO A 37 -1.99 19.20 -21.89
CA PRO A 37 -2.71 19.86 -20.79
C PRO A 37 -3.02 18.90 -19.63
N LEU A 38 -2.79 19.35 -18.39
CA LEU A 38 -3.12 18.60 -17.19
C LEU A 38 -4.61 18.76 -16.87
N ASP A 39 -5.34 17.65 -16.78
CA ASP A 39 -6.73 17.64 -16.33
C ASP A 39 -6.80 17.70 -14.79
N LEU A 40 -6.71 18.93 -14.26
CA LEU A 40 -6.78 19.19 -12.82
C LEU A 40 -8.08 18.69 -12.20
N LYS A 41 -9.19 18.71 -12.95
CA LYS A 41 -10.49 18.22 -12.45
C LYS A 41 -10.41 16.71 -12.20
N ASN A 42 -9.84 15.96 -13.14
CA ASN A 42 -9.67 14.52 -12.97
C ASN A 42 -8.68 14.19 -11.85
N ILE A 43 -7.58 14.95 -11.71
CA ILE A 43 -6.62 14.77 -10.61
C ILE A 43 -7.31 14.94 -9.25
N ILE A 44 -8.13 15.98 -9.08
CA ILE A 44 -8.87 16.22 -7.83
C ILE A 44 -9.85 15.08 -7.56
N ASN A 45 -10.60 14.63 -8.58
CA ASN A 45 -11.53 13.50 -8.42
C ASN A 45 -10.79 12.24 -7.95
N GLN A 46 -9.64 11.94 -8.54
CA GLN A 46 -8.80 10.79 -8.15
C GLN A 46 -8.24 10.94 -6.74
N LEU A 47 -7.84 12.14 -6.32
CA LEU A 47 -7.38 12.39 -4.94
C LEU A 47 -8.51 12.15 -3.91
N VAL A 48 -9.75 12.55 -4.23
CA VAL A 48 -10.91 12.29 -3.37
C VAL A 48 -11.22 10.80 -3.31
N GLU A 49 -11.20 10.11 -4.45
CA GLU A 49 -11.47 8.68 -4.55
C GLU A 49 -10.45 7.84 -3.77
N ILE A 50 -9.16 8.12 -3.99
CA ILE A 50 -8.05 7.38 -3.39
C ILE A 50 -7.85 7.76 -1.93
N GLY A 51 -7.88 9.05 -1.60
CA GLY A 51 -7.59 9.56 -0.26
C GLY A 51 -8.81 9.55 0.65
N ILE A 52 -9.80 10.40 0.35
CA ILE A 52 -10.94 10.65 1.24
C ILE A 52 -11.79 9.40 1.41
N ARG A 53 -12.11 8.69 0.32
CA ARG A 53 -12.95 7.49 0.45
C ARG A 53 -12.23 6.36 1.20
N SER A 54 -10.88 6.35 1.23
CA SER A 54 -10.04 5.39 1.98
C SER A 54 -9.87 5.72 3.45
N PHE A 55 -10.00 7.00 3.81
CA PHE A 55 -9.79 7.48 5.17
C PHE A 55 -10.60 6.73 6.26
N PRO A 56 -11.91 6.42 6.10
CA PRO A 56 -12.68 5.74 7.13
C PRO A 56 -12.13 4.34 7.47
N VAL A 57 -11.68 3.59 6.46
CA VAL A 57 -11.16 2.24 6.65
C VAL A 57 -9.79 2.29 7.34
N VAL A 58 -8.89 3.16 6.86
CA VAL A 58 -7.55 3.30 7.43
C VAL A 58 -7.60 3.81 8.87
N SER A 59 -8.44 4.81 9.16
CA SER A 59 -8.58 5.38 10.50
C SER A 59 -9.14 4.39 11.51
N LEU A 60 -10.14 3.59 11.12
CA LEU A 60 -10.70 2.56 11.99
C LEU A 60 -9.64 1.51 12.34
N VAL A 61 -8.89 1.02 11.35
CA VAL A 61 -7.81 0.04 11.57
C VAL A 61 -6.70 0.64 12.44
N ALA A 62 -6.28 1.87 12.15
CA ALA A 62 -5.24 2.56 12.91
C ALA A 62 -5.65 2.80 14.38
N LEU A 63 -6.92 3.13 14.62
CA LEU A 63 -7.47 3.30 15.97
C LEU A 63 -7.46 1.96 16.73
N CYS A 64 -7.96 0.88 16.12
CA CYS A 64 -7.94 -0.45 16.73
C CYS A 64 -6.51 -0.89 17.08
N ILE A 65 -5.57 -0.73 16.15
CA ILE A 65 -4.16 -1.09 16.37
C ILE A 65 -3.52 -0.19 17.43
N GLY A 66 -3.84 1.09 17.45
CA GLY A 66 -3.38 2.03 18.47
C GLY A 66 -3.83 1.62 19.87
N MET A 67 -5.10 1.26 20.06
CA MET A 67 -5.63 0.78 21.34
C MET A 67 -4.92 -0.51 21.79
N VAL A 68 -4.76 -1.47 20.87
CA VAL A 68 -4.11 -2.76 21.14
C VAL A 68 -2.62 -2.57 21.46
N SER A 69 -1.94 -1.63 20.80
CA SER A 69 -0.53 -1.33 21.04
C SER A 69 -0.32 -0.59 22.37
N ALA A 70 -1.22 0.32 22.73
CA ALA A 70 -1.19 1.01 24.02
C ALA A 70 -1.41 0.03 25.19
N LEU A 71 -2.39 -0.88 25.06
CA LEU A 71 -2.66 -1.90 26.07
C LEU A 71 -1.45 -2.82 26.28
N GLN A 72 -0.87 -3.33 25.19
CA GLN A 72 0.32 -4.20 25.25
C GLN A 72 1.55 -3.45 25.79
N GLY A 73 1.77 -2.21 25.36
CA GLY A 73 2.86 -1.37 25.86
C GLY A 73 2.74 -1.10 27.37
N GLY A 74 1.51 -0.89 27.86
CA GLY A 74 1.24 -0.74 29.29
C GLY A 74 1.56 -2.01 30.08
N HIS A 75 1.17 -3.17 29.58
CA HIS A 75 1.54 -4.46 30.19
C HIS A 75 3.05 -4.67 30.18
N ALA A 76 3.73 -4.41 29.07
CA ALA A 76 5.18 -4.54 28.95
C ALA A 76 5.93 -3.65 29.96
N ALA A 77 5.54 -2.38 30.06
CA ALA A 77 6.18 -1.44 30.98
C ALA A 77 5.93 -1.74 32.46
N LYS A 78 4.83 -2.44 32.79
CA LYS A 78 4.60 -2.92 34.16
C LYS A 78 5.69 -3.90 34.60
N TYR A 79 6.20 -4.75 33.70
CA TYR A 79 7.30 -5.68 34.00
C TYR A 79 8.65 -4.98 34.15
N VAL A 80 8.87 -3.89 33.41
CA VAL A 80 10.15 -3.16 33.39
C VAL A 80 10.15 -1.95 34.35
N GLN A 81 9.05 -1.72 35.08
CA GLN A 81 8.83 -0.58 36.00
C GLN A 81 8.95 0.81 35.34
N THR A 82 8.67 0.93 34.04
CA THR A 82 8.83 2.17 33.25
C THR A 82 7.50 2.68 32.67
N MET A 83 6.47 2.83 33.51
CA MET A 83 5.12 3.18 33.05
C MET A 83 5.03 4.58 32.40
N GLY A 84 5.89 5.52 32.82
CA GLY A 84 5.86 6.92 32.37
C GLY A 84 6.27 7.14 30.90
N ILE A 85 6.92 6.17 30.26
CA ILE A 85 7.43 6.30 28.87
C ILE A 85 6.59 5.54 27.84
N VAL A 86 5.55 4.81 28.26
CA VAL A 86 4.73 3.96 27.38
C VAL A 86 4.08 4.77 26.27
N ALA A 87 3.42 5.88 26.63
CA ALA A 87 2.71 6.71 25.66
C ALA A 87 3.66 7.27 24.59
N GLY A 88 4.85 7.72 24.99
CA GLY A 88 5.88 8.21 24.08
C GLY A 88 6.44 7.11 23.17
N GLY A 89 6.73 5.93 23.72
CA GLY A 89 7.23 4.78 22.96
C GLY A 89 6.24 4.27 21.93
N VAL A 90 4.97 4.12 22.32
CA VAL A 90 3.89 3.69 21.42
C VAL A 90 3.64 4.73 20.34
N ALA A 91 3.57 6.02 20.69
CA ALA A 91 3.39 7.09 19.70
C ALA A 91 4.53 7.12 18.67
N LEU A 92 5.80 7.02 19.12
CA LEU A 92 6.95 6.99 18.23
C LEU A 92 6.95 5.74 17.33
N GLY A 93 6.65 4.57 17.87
CA GLY A 93 6.57 3.33 17.09
C GLY A 93 5.47 3.37 16.02
N ILE A 94 4.32 3.94 16.37
CA ILE A 94 3.23 4.12 15.41
C ILE A 94 3.62 5.15 14.33
N VAL A 95 4.15 6.31 14.69
CA VAL A 95 4.47 7.34 13.68
C VAL A 95 5.60 6.93 12.75
N ARG A 96 6.61 6.21 13.25
CA ARG A 96 7.80 5.86 12.47
C ARG A 96 7.67 4.58 11.65
N GLU A 97 6.92 3.60 12.14
CA GLU A 97 6.91 2.27 11.54
C GLU A 97 5.50 1.85 11.14
N LEU A 98 4.63 1.66 12.14
CA LEU A 98 3.34 1.01 11.90
C LEU A 98 2.40 1.90 11.07
N GLY A 99 2.38 3.20 11.32
CA GLY A 99 1.52 4.16 10.62
C GLY A 99 1.75 4.15 9.11
N PRO A 100 3.00 4.38 8.63
CA PRO A 100 3.33 4.28 7.20
C PRO A 100 3.04 2.90 6.61
N VAL A 101 3.42 1.82 7.29
CA VAL A 101 3.26 0.45 6.78
C VAL A 101 1.77 0.07 6.66
N LEU A 102 0.97 0.34 7.69
CA LEU A 102 -0.46 0.03 7.71
C LEU A 102 -1.20 0.86 6.66
N THR A 103 -0.87 2.15 6.56
CA THR A 103 -1.49 3.04 5.57
C THR A 103 -1.18 2.57 4.15
N ALA A 104 0.08 2.25 3.85
CA ALA A 104 0.50 1.74 2.54
C ALA A 104 -0.18 0.41 2.19
N LEU A 105 -0.24 -0.53 3.13
CA LEU A 105 -0.87 -1.84 2.93
C LEU A 105 -2.37 -1.71 2.68
N MET A 106 -3.07 -0.90 3.48
CA MET A 106 -4.52 -0.69 3.35
C MET A 106 -4.87 0.01 2.03
N LEU A 107 -4.11 1.04 1.64
CA LEU A 107 -4.28 1.73 0.37
C LEU A 107 -4.01 0.80 -0.81
N ALA A 108 -2.91 0.05 -0.79
CA ALA A 108 -2.58 -0.91 -1.85
C ALA A 108 -3.70 -1.94 -2.07
N GLY A 109 -4.29 -2.45 -0.98
CA GLY A 109 -5.41 -3.39 -1.07
C GLY A 109 -6.68 -2.75 -1.64
N ARG A 110 -7.19 -1.70 -1.00
CA ARG A 110 -8.49 -1.11 -1.36
C ARG A 110 -8.44 -0.35 -2.69
N VAL A 111 -7.42 0.47 -2.91
CA VAL A 111 -7.29 1.28 -4.12
C VAL A 111 -6.76 0.44 -5.28
N GLY A 112 -5.78 -0.44 -5.05
CA GLY A 112 -5.25 -1.32 -6.09
C GLY A 112 -6.31 -2.27 -6.66
N ALA A 113 -7.14 -2.87 -5.79
CA ALA A 113 -8.25 -3.70 -6.25
C ALA A 113 -9.31 -2.87 -7.00
N GLY A 114 -9.63 -1.67 -6.52
CA GLY A 114 -10.58 -0.76 -7.17
C GLY A 114 -10.14 -0.37 -8.58
N ILE A 115 -8.91 0.12 -8.75
CA ILE A 115 -8.36 0.50 -10.07
C ILE A 115 -8.35 -0.71 -11.01
N THR A 116 -7.97 -1.90 -10.51
CA THR A 116 -7.96 -3.11 -11.34
C THR A 116 -9.36 -3.51 -11.79
N ALA A 117 -10.37 -3.36 -10.92
CA ALA A 117 -11.77 -3.67 -11.24
C ALA A 117 -12.43 -2.65 -12.19
N GLU A 118 -11.92 -1.43 -12.28
CA GLU A 118 -12.37 -0.43 -13.25
C GLU A 118 -11.74 -0.62 -14.64
N LEU A 119 -10.49 -1.12 -14.68
CA LEU A 119 -9.74 -1.32 -15.92
C LEU A 119 -10.00 -2.68 -16.60
N GLY A 120 -10.34 -3.71 -15.81
CA GLY A 120 -10.62 -5.08 -16.28
C GLY A 120 -12.09 -5.29 -16.60
#